data_AF-A0A3C1G410-F1
#
_entry.id   AF-A0A3C1G410-F1
#
_cell.length_a   1.000
_cell.length_b   1.000
_cell.length_c   1.000
_cell.angle_alpha   90.00
_cell.angle_beta   90.00
_cell.angle_gamma   90.00
#
_symmetry.space_group_name_H-M   'P 1'
#
loop_
_entity.id
_entity.type
_entity.pdbx_description
1 polymer ?
#
loop_
_entity_poly.entity_id
_entity_poly.type
_entity_poly.pdbx_seq_one_letter_code
_entity_poly.pdbx_strand_id
1 'polypeptide(L)'
;MPLPDLCYTCHDKSAFTKKDIHPPVEAGMCTSCHNPHASEHKRMLLDETNTLCMTCHTDSAFKNRRHAVIGHPLQAKDITRGGAKEKYKDFSCVSCHNPHSSDSMKLWRFGATVAFDLCEHCHEK
;
A
#
# COMPACT_ATOMS: atom_id res chain seq x y z
N MET A 1 21.25 -11.57 15.24
CA MET A 1 19.78 -11.38 15.25
C MET A 1 19.37 -10.93 13.87
N PRO A 2 18.51 -11.67 13.16
CA PRO A 2 17.88 -11.20 11.92
C PRO A 2 17.19 -9.85 12.14
N LEU A 3 17.24 -8.95 11.15
CA LEU A 3 16.65 -7.61 11.24
C LEU A 3 15.17 -7.62 11.68
N PRO A 4 14.29 -8.51 11.17
CA PRO A 4 12.89 -8.54 11.59
C PRO A 4 12.69 -8.76 13.09
N ASP A 5 13.53 -9.59 13.73
CA ASP A 5 13.39 -9.89 15.16
C ASP A 5 13.60 -8.64 16.02
N LEU A 6 14.49 -7.74 15.60
CA LEU A 6 14.66 -6.44 16.26
C LEU A 6 13.44 -5.55 16.05
N CYS A 7 12.85 -5.55 14.86
CA CYS A 7 11.65 -4.76 14.60
C CYS A 7 10.47 -5.25 15.46
N TYR A 8 10.35 -6.57 15.65
CA TYR A 8 9.27 -7.18 16.42
C TYR A 8 9.38 -7.01 17.94
N THR A 9 10.48 -6.46 18.46
CA THR A 9 10.53 -6.10 19.89
C THR A 9 9.54 -5.00 20.24
N CYS A 10 9.13 -4.20 19.24
CA CYS A 10 8.17 -3.10 19.40
C CYS A 10 6.96 -3.23 18.46
N HIS A 11 7.12 -3.83 17.28
CA HIS A 11 6.04 -3.99 16.32
C HIS A 11 5.34 -5.34 16.49
N ASP A 12 4.00 -5.33 16.49
CA ASP A 12 3.22 -6.56 16.52
C ASP A 12 3.47 -7.39 15.25
N LYS A 13 4.08 -8.56 15.45
CA LYS A 13 4.37 -9.53 14.39
C LYS A 13 3.13 -9.94 13.61
N SER A 14 1.95 -9.96 14.23
CA SER A 14 0.70 -10.38 13.60
C SER A 14 0.35 -9.56 12.34
N ALA A 15 0.79 -8.30 12.29
CA ALA A 15 0.56 -7.40 11.15
C ALA A 15 1.43 -7.74 9.92
N PHE A 16 2.47 -8.56 10.08
CA PHE A 16 3.45 -8.92 9.05
C PHE A 16 3.37 -10.39 8.64
N THR A 17 2.60 -11.21 9.37
CA THR A 17 2.52 -12.66 9.19
C THR A 17 1.08 -13.13 8.95
N LYS A 18 0.28 -12.34 8.23
CA LYS A 18 -1.01 -12.80 7.71
C LYS A 18 -0.82 -13.87 6.63
N LYS A 19 -1.94 -14.39 6.11
CA LYS A 19 -1.96 -15.49 5.12
C LYS A 19 -1.03 -15.26 3.93
N ASP A 20 -1.08 -14.06 3.34
CA ASP A 20 -0.26 -13.67 2.20
C ASP A 20 0.69 -12.55 2.64
N ILE A 21 2.00 -12.80 2.56
CA ILE A 21 3.05 -11.87 2.99
C ILE A 21 3.68 -11.23 1.74
N HIS A 22 3.91 -9.92 1.79
CA HIS A 22 4.62 -9.22 0.74
C HIS A 22 6.08 -9.71 0.67
N PRO A 23 6.61 -10.13 -0.49
CA PRO A 23 7.91 -10.79 -0.56
C PRO A 23 9.08 -10.02 0.10
N PRO A 24 9.18 -8.68 0.01
CA PRO A 24 10.21 -7.94 0.75
C PRO A 24 10.09 -8.08 2.28
N VAL A 25 8.88 -8.20 2.82
CA VAL A 25 8.67 -8.41 4.25
C VAL A 25 9.04 -9.83 4.66
N GLU A 26 8.67 -10.83 3.86
CA GLU A 26 9.06 -12.23 4.09
C GLU A 26 10.59 -12.39 4.06
N ALA A 27 11.27 -11.69 3.15
CA ALA A 27 12.72 -11.64 3.07
C ALA A 27 13.39 -10.79 4.18
N GLY A 28 12.62 -10.17 5.06
CA GLY A 28 13.12 -9.34 6.17
C GLY A 28 13.72 -8.00 5.75
N MET A 29 13.37 -7.50 4.56
CA MET A 29 13.89 -6.26 3.97
C MET A 29 13.12 -5.01 4.46
N CYS A 30 12.90 -4.90 5.78
CA CYS A 30 12.13 -3.79 6.37
C CYS A 30 12.70 -2.42 5.97
N THR A 31 14.03 -2.33 5.87
CA THR A 31 14.76 -1.10 5.55
C THR A 31 14.82 -0.76 4.07
N SER A 32 14.28 -1.61 3.20
CA SER A 32 14.12 -1.25 1.77
C SER A 32 13.00 -0.25 1.55
N CYS A 33 12.10 -0.11 2.53
CA CYS A 33 11.00 0.87 2.48
C CYS A 33 11.05 1.86 3.64
N HIS A 34 11.56 1.46 4.81
CA HIS A 34 11.57 2.28 6.02
C HIS A 34 12.96 2.70 6.47
N ASN A 35 13.11 3.93 6.98
CA ASN A 35 14.27 4.37 7.75
C ASN A 35 13.93 4.32 9.26
N PRO A 36 14.47 3.35 10.03
CA PRO A 36 14.11 3.20 11.43
C PRO A 36 14.59 4.34 12.34
N HIS A 37 15.47 5.23 11.86
CA HIS A 37 15.98 6.35 12.66
C HIS A 37 15.16 7.61 12.45
N ALA A 38 15.06 8.08 11.20
CA ALA A 38 14.33 9.28 10.84
C ALA A 38 14.05 9.31 9.34
N SER A 39 12.90 9.86 8.96
CA SER A 39 12.62 10.23 7.58
C SER A 39 11.79 11.50 7.52
N GLU A 40 11.97 12.25 6.44
CA GLU A 40 11.12 13.38 6.07
C GLU A 40 9.73 12.91 5.57
N HIS A 41 9.57 11.63 5.25
CA HIS A 41 8.30 11.07 4.76
C HIS A 41 7.51 10.37 5.87
N LYS A 42 6.18 10.41 5.73
CA LYS A 42 5.24 9.80 6.69
C LYS A 42 5.57 8.32 6.91
N ARG A 43 5.37 7.83 8.14
CA ARG A 43 5.60 6.43 8.53
C ARG A 43 7.05 5.98 8.32
N MET A 44 8.00 6.91 8.41
CA MET A 44 9.42 6.65 8.25
C MET A 44 9.78 6.06 6.87
N LEU A 45 9.05 6.41 5.80
CA LEU A 45 9.33 5.86 4.47
C LEU A 45 10.57 6.47 3.83
N LEU A 46 11.26 5.76 2.95
CA LEU A 46 12.43 6.31 2.24
C LEU A 46 12.09 7.34 1.16
N ASP A 47 10.84 7.37 0.69
CA ASP A 47 10.34 8.30 -0.32
C ASP A 47 8.81 8.47 -0.13
N GLU A 48 8.20 9.35 -0.92
CA GLU A 48 6.75 9.45 -1.05
C GLU A 48 6.13 8.10 -1.42
N THR A 49 4.97 7.79 -0.82
CA THR A 49 4.42 6.42 -0.83
C THR A 49 4.31 5.81 -2.23
N ASN A 50 3.74 6.53 -3.21
CA ASN A 50 3.59 5.96 -4.55
C ASN A 50 4.92 5.91 -5.29
N THR A 51 5.79 6.91 -5.12
CA THR A 51 7.13 6.93 -5.71
C THR A 51 7.92 5.70 -5.26
N LEU A 52 7.92 5.43 -3.96
CA LEU A 52 8.57 4.26 -3.37
C LEU A 52 8.02 2.95 -3.95
N CYS A 53 6.70 2.79 -4.04
CA CYS A 53 6.11 1.58 -4.64
C CYS A 53 6.52 1.39 -6.11
N MET A 54 6.60 2.48 -6.88
CA MET A 54 6.95 2.45 -8.30
C MET A 54 8.44 2.20 -8.56
N THR A 55 9.31 2.21 -7.55
CA THR A 55 10.71 1.78 -7.71
C THR A 55 10.82 0.32 -8.15
N CYS A 56 9.87 -0.53 -7.74
CA CYS A 56 9.80 -1.95 -8.13
C CYS A 56 8.58 -2.27 -8.99
N HIS A 57 7.43 -1.65 -8.74
CA HIS A 57 6.18 -1.94 -9.46
C HIS A 57 6.05 -1.15 -10.76
N THR A 58 7.01 -1.30 -11.68
CA THR A 58 7.04 -0.58 -12.95
C THR A 58 6.11 -1.23 -13.99
N ASP A 59 4.85 -0.78 -13.99
CA ASP A 59 3.97 -0.68 -15.18
C ASP A 59 3.29 -1.95 -15.75
N SER A 60 3.84 -3.16 -15.62
CA SER A 60 3.23 -4.37 -16.24
C SER A 60 1.88 -4.81 -15.61
N ALA A 61 1.61 -4.43 -14.36
CA ALA A 61 0.36 -4.75 -13.65
C ALA A 61 -0.77 -3.70 -13.84
N PHE A 62 -0.45 -2.48 -14.29
CA PHE A 62 -1.39 -1.37 -14.37
C PHE A 62 -1.97 -1.14 -15.79
N LYS A 63 -1.32 -1.68 -16.82
CA LYS A 63 -1.75 -1.57 -18.24
C LYS A 63 -3.03 -2.34 -18.56
N ASN A 64 -3.39 -3.33 -17.75
CA ASN A 64 -4.71 -3.92 -17.86
C ASN A 64 -5.73 -2.92 -17.32
N ARG A 65 -6.70 -2.52 -18.16
CA ARG A 65 -7.72 -1.49 -17.92
C ARG A 65 -8.69 -1.77 -16.74
N ARG A 66 -8.29 -2.59 -15.77
CA ARG A 66 -9.08 -3.08 -14.63
C ARG A 66 -8.54 -2.59 -13.28
N HIS A 67 -7.45 -1.81 -13.24
CA HIS A 67 -6.96 -1.26 -11.98
C HIS A 67 -7.81 -0.06 -11.54
N ALA A 68 -8.26 -0.05 -10.28
CA ALA A 68 -9.19 0.96 -9.76
C ALA A 68 -8.66 2.41 -9.83
N VAL A 69 -7.35 2.57 -9.95
CA VAL A 69 -6.66 3.87 -10.07
C VAL A 69 -7.01 4.64 -11.35
N ILE A 70 -7.63 3.98 -12.33
CA ILE A 70 -8.20 4.64 -13.52
C ILE A 70 -9.33 5.60 -13.09
N GLY A 71 -10.12 5.21 -12.09
CA GLY A 71 -11.18 6.04 -11.51
C GLY A 71 -10.78 6.75 -10.20
N HIS A 72 -9.65 6.38 -9.61
CA HIS A 72 -9.14 6.93 -8.35
C HIS A 72 -7.69 7.41 -8.54
N PRO A 73 -7.49 8.66 -8.99
CA PRO A 73 -6.17 9.11 -9.36
C PRO A 73 -5.21 9.08 -8.17
N LEU A 74 -4.06 8.44 -8.37
CA LEU A 74 -2.95 8.46 -7.43
C LEU A 74 -2.20 9.78 -7.64
N GLN A 75 -2.40 10.76 -6.75
CA GLN A 75 -1.82 12.11 -6.84
C GLN A 75 -2.29 12.91 -8.06
N ALA A 76 -3.60 13.19 -8.14
CA ALA A 76 -4.15 14.02 -9.21
C ALA A 76 -3.62 15.47 -9.12
N LYS A 77 -2.80 15.88 -10.11
CA LYS A 77 -2.61 17.31 -10.44
C LYS A 77 -3.88 17.93 -11.05
N ASP A 78 -4.78 17.10 -11.57
CA ASP A 78 -6.06 17.49 -12.16
C ASP A 78 -7.19 16.63 -11.55
N ILE A 79 -7.98 17.23 -10.65
CA ILE A 79 -9.09 16.62 -9.91
C ILE A 79 -10.35 16.42 -10.78
N THR A 80 -10.35 16.88 -12.03
CA THR A 80 -11.57 16.92 -12.86
C THR A 80 -11.93 15.58 -13.50
N ARG A 81 -10.99 14.63 -13.61
CA ARG A 81 -11.27 13.25 -14.04
C ARG A 81 -11.65 12.37 -12.86
N GLY A 82 -12.94 12.01 -12.78
CA GLY A 82 -13.44 10.99 -11.85
C GLY A 82 -14.27 11.51 -10.67
N GLY A 83 -14.60 12.80 -10.60
CA GLY A 83 -15.50 13.32 -9.56
C GLY A 83 -14.91 13.30 -8.14
N ALA A 84 -13.58 13.23 -8.01
CA ALA A 84 -12.91 13.35 -6.73
C ALA A 84 -13.16 14.76 -6.17
N LYS A 85 -13.96 14.86 -5.09
CA LYS A 85 -14.11 16.11 -4.33
C LYS A 85 -12.73 16.56 -3.86
N GLU A 86 -12.52 17.86 -3.77
CA GLU A 86 -11.28 18.52 -3.30
C GLU A 86 -10.73 17.96 -1.96
N LYS A 87 -11.59 17.32 -1.14
CA LYS A 87 -11.20 16.66 0.12
C LYS A 87 -10.57 15.26 -0.02
N TYR A 88 -10.59 14.65 -1.21
CA TYR A 88 -10.12 13.28 -1.47
C TYR A 88 -8.97 13.25 -2.49
N LYS A 89 -8.07 14.23 -2.42
CA LYS A 89 -7.02 14.46 -3.43
C LYS A 89 -5.92 13.39 -3.51
N ASP A 90 -5.74 12.59 -2.46
CA ASP A 90 -4.49 11.83 -2.28
C ASP A 90 -4.71 10.34 -2.02
N PHE A 91 -5.33 9.63 -2.98
CA PHE A 91 -5.22 8.18 -2.97
C PHE A 91 -3.77 7.75 -3.21
N SER A 92 -3.37 6.69 -2.52
CA SER A 92 -2.06 6.07 -2.65
C SER A 92 -2.21 4.56 -2.89
N CYS A 93 -1.13 3.89 -3.28
CA CYS A 93 -1.11 2.43 -3.40
C CYS A 93 -1.61 1.77 -2.10
N VAL A 94 -1.24 2.33 -0.95
CA VAL A 94 -1.61 1.80 0.37
C VAL A 94 -3.03 2.13 0.82
N SER A 95 -3.81 2.84 -0.01
CA SER A 95 -5.24 3.06 0.23
C SER A 95 -6.04 1.79 -0.02
N CYS A 96 -5.60 0.94 -0.96
CA CYS A 96 -6.25 -0.32 -1.28
C CYS A 96 -5.37 -1.54 -0.98
N HIS A 97 -4.04 -1.39 -1.02
CA HIS A 97 -3.08 -2.47 -0.76
C HIS A 97 -2.45 -2.35 0.63
N ASN A 98 -2.12 -3.49 1.24
CA ASN A 98 -1.31 -3.59 2.44
C ASN A 98 0.13 -3.95 2.01
N PRO A 99 1.13 -3.07 2.25
CA PRO A 99 2.50 -3.33 1.80
C PRO A 99 3.24 -4.38 2.65
N HIS A 100 2.62 -4.92 3.70
CA HIS A 100 3.22 -5.90 4.59
C HIS A 100 2.63 -7.29 4.41
N SER A 101 1.38 -7.49 4.79
CA SER A 101 0.70 -8.77 4.68
C SER A 101 -0.81 -8.57 4.68
N SER A 102 -1.55 -9.48 4.05
CA SER A 102 -3.01 -9.47 4.04
C SER A 102 -3.57 -10.88 3.92
N ASP A 103 -4.90 -11.00 3.99
CA ASP A 103 -5.59 -12.28 3.84
C ASP A 103 -5.91 -12.62 2.36
N SER A 104 -5.42 -11.77 1.44
CA SER A 104 -5.59 -11.86 0.00
C SER A 104 -4.22 -11.87 -0.70
N MET A 105 -4.07 -12.72 -1.71
CA MET A 105 -2.85 -12.85 -2.51
C MET A 105 -2.47 -11.56 -3.25
N LYS A 106 -3.41 -10.62 -3.46
CA LYS A 106 -3.13 -9.28 -4.02
C LYS A 106 -2.83 -8.23 -2.95
N LEU A 107 -2.68 -8.67 -1.71
CA LEU A 107 -2.44 -7.87 -0.54
C LEU A 107 -3.49 -6.77 -0.37
N TRP A 108 -4.76 -7.07 -0.60
CA TRP A 108 -5.82 -6.07 -0.41
C TRP A 108 -6.05 -5.77 1.08
N ARG A 109 -6.43 -4.52 1.36
CA ARG A 109 -6.84 -4.06 2.70
C ARG A 109 -8.27 -4.47 3.01
N PHE A 110 -8.69 -4.18 4.25
CA PHE A 110 -10.07 -4.31 4.72
C PHE A 110 -10.62 -5.74 4.67
N GLY A 111 -9.75 -6.76 4.61
CA GLY A 111 -10.16 -8.15 4.47
C GLY A 111 -10.83 -8.45 3.12
N ALA A 112 -10.65 -7.57 2.11
CA ALA A 112 -11.24 -7.75 0.80
C ALA A 112 -10.77 -9.06 0.15
N THR A 113 -11.74 -9.89 -0.23
CA THR A 113 -11.52 -11.16 -0.93
C THR A 113 -11.84 -11.04 -2.42
N VAL A 114 -12.73 -10.10 -2.77
CA VAL A 114 -13.02 -9.70 -4.14
C VAL A 114 -12.81 -8.18 -4.31
N ALA A 115 -12.62 -7.74 -5.56
CA ALA A 115 -12.28 -6.34 -5.83
C ALA A 115 -13.38 -5.35 -5.40
N PHE A 116 -14.65 -5.79 -5.37
CA PHE A 116 -15.78 -4.95 -5.02
C PHE A 116 -15.85 -4.62 -3.51
N ASP A 117 -15.35 -5.50 -2.64
CA ASP A 117 -15.28 -5.27 -1.19
C ASP A 117 -14.49 -3.97 -0.86
N LEU A 118 -13.50 -3.63 -1.70
CA LEU A 118 -12.74 -2.39 -1.59
C LEU A 118 -13.58 -1.15 -1.90
N CYS A 119 -14.54 -1.27 -2.83
CA CYS A 119 -15.41 -0.17 -3.24
C CYS A 119 -16.39 0.15 -2.11
N GLU A 120 -16.97 -0.88 -1.49
CA GLU A 120 -17.93 -0.72 -0.39
C GLU A 120 -17.30 0.02 0.79
N HIS A 121 -16.03 -0.25 1.12
CA HIS A 121 -15.35 0.39 2.25
C HIS A 121 -15.27 1.93 2.20
N CYS A 122 -15.45 2.54 1.02
CA CYS A 122 -15.44 4.00 0.85
C CYS A 122 -16.74 4.56 0.24
N HIS A 123 -17.51 3.72 -0.44
CA HIS A 123 -18.80 4.07 -1.05
C HIS A 123 -19.97 3.43 -0.29
N GLU A 124 -19.93 3.55 1.04
CA GLU A 124 -21.09 3.23 1.88
C GLU A 124 -22.21 4.26 1.64
N LYS A 125 -23.47 3.82 1.70
CA LYS A 125 -24.64 4.70 1.74
C LYS A 125 -24.96 5.08 3.18
#